data_AF-A0AAW7ZBM3-F1
#
_entry.id   AF-A0AAW7ZBM3-F1
#
_cell.length_a   1.000
_cell.length_b   1.000
_cell.length_c   1.000
_cell.angle_alpha   90.00
_cell.angle_beta   90.00
_cell.angle_gamma   90.00
#
_symmetry.space_group_name_H-M   'P 1'
#
loop_
_entity.id
_entity.type
_entity.pdbx_description
1 polymer ?
#
loop_
_entity_poly.entity_id
_entity_poly.type
_entity_poly.pdbx_seq_one_letter_code
_entity_poly.pdbx_strand_id
1 'polypeptide(L)' 'MTNDQFAEWAQEKMDSCNVFNEIETGKVIVEILEKYFSLERKGEES' A
#
# COMPACT_ATOMS: atom_id res chain seq x y z
N MET A 1 5.48 -9.17 -6.45
CA MET A 1 5.80 -8.72 -5.08
C MET A 1 5.23 -9.79 -4.17
N THR A 2 6.04 -10.40 -3.31
CA THR A 2 5.54 -11.30 -2.28
C THR A 2 4.80 -10.50 -1.20
N ASN A 3 4.06 -11.18 -0.33
CA ASN A 3 3.37 -10.51 0.78
C ASN A 3 4.34 -9.77 1.71
N ASP A 4 5.52 -10.35 1.97
CA ASP A 4 6.55 -9.71 2.81
C ASP A 4 7.10 -8.43 2.16
N GLN A 5 7.37 -8.47 0.86
CA GLN A 5 7.81 -7.30 0.10
C GLN A 5 6.74 -6.21 0.03
N PHE A 6 5.47 -6.60 0.02
CA PHE A 6 4.36 -5.65 0.09
C PHE A 6 4.26 -4.99 1.47
N ALA A 7 4.40 -5.76 2.55
CA ALA A 7 4.36 -5.25 3.91
C ALA A 7 5.49 -4.22 4.16
N GLU A 8 6.71 -4.54 3.73
CA GLU A 8 7.86 -3.64 3.84
C GLU A 8 7.62 -2.33 3.06
N TRP A 9 7.18 -2.43 1.81
CA TRP A 9 6.85 -1.25 0.99
C TRP A 9 5.72 -0.39 1.59
N ALA A 10 4.66 -1.01 2.10
CA ALA A 10 3.54 -0.29 2.70
C ALA A 10 3.98 0.41 3.99
N GLN A 11 4.88 -0.21 4.76
CA GLN A 11 5.44 0.38 5.95
C GLN A 11 6.35 1.58 5.64
N GLU A 12 7.24 1.48 4.65
CA GLU A 12 8.06 2.61 4.18
C GLU A 12 7.20 3.80 3.74
N LYS A 13 6.08 3.53 3.05
CA LYS A 13 5.12 4.55 2.63
C LYS A 13 4.52 5.29 3.82
N MET A 14 4.08 4.55 4.84
CA MET A 14 3.51 5.14 6.06
C MET A 14 4.58 5.87 6.89
N ASP A 15 5.80 5.35 6.99
CA ASP A 15 6.90 5.98 7.72
C ASP A 15 7.32 7.32 7.09
N SER A 16 7.19 7.44 5.76
CA SER A 16 7.45 8.69 5.03
C SER A 16 6.29 9.69 5.05
N CYS A 17 5.10 9.27 5.51
CA CYS A 17 3.89 10.07 5.49
C CYS A 17 3.80 10.98 6.72
N ASN A 18 3.40 12.24 6.51
CA ASN A 18 2.97 13.08 7.62
C ASN A 18 1.57 12.64 8.11
N VAL A 19 1.54 11.72 9.07
CA VAL A 19 0.31 11.14 9.63
C VAL A 19 -0.63 12.15 10.30
N PHE A 20 -0.16 13.36 10.62
CA PHE A 20 -1.01 14.43 11.14
C PHE A 20 -1.74 15.21 10.03
N ASN A 21 -1.37 15.00 8.77
CA ASN A 21 -2.05 15.53 7.60
C ASN A 21 -3.05 14.48 7.09
N GLU A 22 -4.32 14.64 7.47
CA GLU A 22 -5.40 13.71 7.14
C GLU A 22 -5.54 13.48 5.61
N ILE A 23 -5.38 14.54 4.81
CA ILE A 23 -5.51 14.46 3.35
C ILE A 23 -4.38 13.62 2.75
N GLU A 24 -3.15 13.82 3.22
CA GLU A 24 -1.99 13.07 2.77
C GLU A 24 -2.06 11.60 3.21
N THR A 25 -2.42 11.38 4.47
CA THR A 25 -2.61 10.05 5.05
C THR A 25 -3.66 9.27 4.27
N GLY A 26 -4.79 9.90 3.95
CA GLY A 26 -5.84 9.28 3.13
C GLY A 26 -5.34 8.85 1.75
N LYS A 27 -4.52 9.67 1.09
CA LYS A 27 -3.92 9.33 -0.21
C LYS A 27 -2.97 8.13 -0.11
N VAL A 28 -2.13 8.08 0.93
CA VAL A 28 -1.19 6.97 1.15
C VAL A 28 -1.94 5.67 1.42
N ILE A 29 -3.00 5.69 2.24
CA ILE A 29 -3.83 4.52 2.50
C ILE A 29 -4.48 4.00 1.21
N VAL A 30 -5.03 4.90 0.38
CA VAL A 30 -5.63 4.52 -0.90
C VAL A 30 -4.59 3.88 -1.82
N GLU A 31 -3.38 4.44 -1.92
CA GLU A 31 -2.29 3.86 -2.72
C GLU A 31 -1.93 2.43 -2.26
N ILE A 32 -1.87 2.22 -0.95
CA ILE A 32 -1.58 0.90 -0.37
C ILE A 32 -2.68 -0.12 -0.73
N LEU A 33 -3.95 0.27 -0.59
CA LEU A 33 -5.09 -0.60 -0.89
C LEU A 33 -5.18 -0.92 -2.39
N GLU A 34 -5.03 0.06 -3.26
CA GLU A 34 -5.00 -0.15 -4.72
C GLU A 34 -3.90 -1.14 -5.11
N LYS A 35 -2.71 -1.00 -4.51
CA LYS A 35 -1.60 -1.92 -4.74
C LYS A 35 -1.91 -3.33 -4.27
N TYR A 36 -2.51 -3.48 -3.09
CA TYR A 36 -2.93 -4.78 -2.53
C TYR A 36 -3.90 -5.50 -3.48
N PHE A 37 -5.00 -4.85 -3.85
CA PHE A 37 -6.00 -5.44 -4.75
C PHE A 37 -5.44 -5.70 -6.15
N SER A 38 -4.51 -4.87 -6.63
CA SER A 38 -3.83 -5.13 -7.92
C SER A 38 -2.98 -6.41 -7.90
N LEU A 39 -2.36 -6.74 -6.76
CA LEU A 39 -1.58 -7.96 -6.60
C LEU A 39 -2.47 -9.20 -6.47
N GLU A 40 -3.55 -9.12 -5.68
CA GLU A 40 -4.54 -10.20 -5.53
C GLU A 40 -5.17 -10.59 -6.88
N ARG A 41 -5.66 -9.62 -7.66
CA ARG A 41 -6.25 -9.90 -8.98
C ARG A 41 -5.27 -10.55 -9.96
N LYS A 42 -3.97 -10.26 -9.85
CA LYS A 42 -2.95 -10.92 -10.70
C LYS A 42 -2.69 -12.36 -10.26
N GLY A 43 -2.91 -12.68 -8.99
CA GLY A 43 -2.81 -14.04 -8.47
C GLY A 43 -3.97 -14.93 -8.90
N GLU A 44 -5.16 -14.38 -9.11
CA GLU A 44 -6.35 -15.12 -9.57
C GLU A 44 -6.35 -15.44 -11.08
N GLU A 45 -5.54 -14.75 -11.89
CA GLU A 45 -5.43 -14.97 -13.35
C GLU A 45 -4.30 -15.93 -13.77
N SER A 46 -3.64 -16.63 -12.82
CA SER A 46 -2.48 -17.53 -13.08
C SER A 46 -2.79 -19.02 -12.94
#